data_AF-A0A961EM25-F1
#
_entry.id   AF-A0A961EM25-F1
#
_cell.length_a   1.000
_cell.length_b   1.000
_cell.length_c   1.000
_cell.angle_alpha   90.00
_cell.angle_beta   90.00
_cell.angle_gamma   90.00
#
_symmetry.space_group_name_H-M   'P 1'
#
loop_
_entity.id
_entity.type
_entity.pdbx_description
1 polymer ?
#
loop_
_entity_poly.entity_id
_entity_poly.type
_entity_poly.pdbx_seq_one_letter_code
_entity_poly.pdbx_strand_id
1 'polypeptide(L)' 'MNPNELGVVYTGTPRPDAAAVEALSAFGVATIHEAMGRTGLMRPYIRPAFPGARICGPAVTVLLQPGDNWMFHV' A
#
# COMPACT_ATOMS: atom_id res chain seq x y z
N MET A 1 15.77 -8.91 -3.48
CA MET A 1 15.54 -7.46 -3.63
C MET A 1 16.10 -6.78 -2.39
N ASN A 2 17.06 -5.87 -2.52
CA ASN A 2 17.59 -5.13 -1.38
C ASN A 2 16.59 -4.00 -1.06
N PRO A 3 15.95 -3.98 0.12
CA PRO A 3 14.92 -2.98 0.43
C PRO A 3 15.47 -1.55 0.57
N ASN A 4 16.79 -1.38 0.55
CA ASN A 4 17.47 -0.09 0.70
C ASN A 4 18.15 0.41 -0.58
N GLU A 5 17.82 -0.18 -1.73
CA GLU A 5 18.36 0.24 -3.03
C GLU A 5 17.62 1.49 -3.54
N LEU A 6 18.37 2.52 -3.95
CA LEU A 6 17.84 3.82 -4.40
C LEU A 6 18.11 4.03 -5.88
N GLY A 7 17.28 4.85 -6.53
CA GLY A 7 17.47 5.24 -7.94
C GLY A 7 17.10 4.15 -8.94
N VAL A 8 16.31 3.15 -8.53
CA VAL A 8 15.86 2.05 -9.40
C VAL A 8 14.33 2.09 -9.56
N VAL A 9 13.87 1.90 -10.79
CA VAL A 9 12.45 1.80 -11.15
C VAL A 9 12.19 0.40 -11.71
N TYR A 10 11.28 -0.33 -11.06
CA TYR A 10 10.84 -1.64 -11.53
C TYR A 10 9.53 -1.50 -12.30
N THR A 11 9.57 -1.69 -13.62
CA THR A 11 8.39 -1.69 -14.48
C THR A 11 7.83 -3.10 -14.65
N GLY A 12 6.50 -3.23 -14.80
CA GLY A 12 5.86 -4.53 -15.08
C GLY A 12 5.67 -5.42 -13.85
N THR A 13 5.60 -4.84 -12.65
CA THR A 13 5.32 -5.60 -11.42
C THR A 13 3.98 -6.33 -11.51
N PRO A 14 3.92 -7.64 -11.17
CA PRO A 14 2.67 -8.40 -11.18
C PRO A 14 1.59 -7.69 -10.35
N ARG A 15 0.39 -7.59 -10.93
CA ARG A 15 -0.77 -7.03 -10.23
C ARG A 15 -1.60 -8.15 -9.62
N PRO A 16 -2.20 -7.92 -8.43
CA PRO A 16 -3.20 -8.83 -7.89
C PRO A 16 -4.39 -8.93 -8.85
N ASP A 17 -5.11 -10.05 -8.77
CA ASP A 17 -6.35 -10.23 -9.51
C ASP A 17 -7.35 -9.12 -9.18
N ALA A 18 -7.88 -8.48 -10.22
CA ALA A 18 -8.84 -7.39 -10.09
C ALA A 18 -10.11 -7.84 -9.37
N ALA A 19 -10.57 -9.07 -9.60
CA ALA A 19 -11.76 -9.60 -8.93
C ALA A 19 -11.54 -9.75 -7.41
N ALA A 20 -10.34 -10.15 -6.99
CA ALA A 20 -9.99 -10.23 -5.58
C ALA A 20 -9.93 -8.84 -4.92
N VAL A 21 -9.36 -7.84 -5.61
CA VAL A 21 -9.31 -6.46 -5.11
C VAL A 21 -10.72 -5.90 -4.94
N GLU A 22 -11.59 -6.10 -5.93
CA GLU A 22 -12.98 -5.66 -5.89
C GLU A 22 -13.74 -6.31 -4.72
N ALA A 23 -13.58 -7.63 -4.56
CA ALA A 23 -14.21 -8.36 -3.45
C ALA A 23 -13.75 -7.84 -2.08
N LEU A 24 -12.45 -7.56 -1.90
CA LEU A 24 -11.92 -7.02 -0.64
C LEU A 24 -12.37 -5.57 -0.40
N SER A 25 -12.59 -4.78 -1.45
CA SER A 25 -12.98 -3.37 -1.33
C SER A 25 -14.31 -3.15 -0.59
N ALA A 26 -15.17 -4.17 -0.56
CA ALA A 26 -16.46 -4.18 0.12
C ALA A 26 -16.33 -4.28 1.66
N PHE A 27 -15.19 -4.74 2.17
CA PHE A 27 -14.98 -4.97 3.60
C PHE A 27 -14.13 -3.88 4.26
N GLY A 28 -14.32 -3.71 5.58
CA GLY A 28 -13.49 -2.82 6.38
C GLY A 28 -12.14 -3.43 6.74
N VAL A 29 -11.16 -2.57 7.05
CA VAL A 29 -9.79 -2.99 7.45
C VAL A 29 -9.81 -3.97 8.62
N ALA A 30 -10.67 -3.76 9.62
CA ALA A 30 -10.77 -4.65 10.78
C ALA A 30 -11.21 -6.08 10.39
N THR A 31 -12.22 -6.20 9.52
CA THR A 31 -12.71 -7.50 9.02
C THR A 31 -11.62 -8.23 8.23
N ILE A 32 -10.92 -7.52 7.34
CA ILE A 32 -9.82 -8.09 6.55
C ILE A 32 -8.67 -8.52 7.46
N HIS A 33 -8.30 -7.69 8.44
CA HIS A 33 -7.23 -7.99 9.39
C HIS A 33 -7.50 -9.28 10.20
N GLU A 34 -8.73 -9.45 10.70
CA GLU A 34 -9.11 -10.69 11.40
C GLU A 34 -9.08 -11.90 10.44
N ALA A 35 -9.61 -11.76 9.22
CA ALA A 35 -9.59 -12.82 8.21
C ALA A 35 -8.16 -13.24 7.80
N MET A 36 -7.21 -12.30 7.83
CA MET A 36 -5.78 -12.54 7.59
C MET A 36 -5.02 -13.11 8.81
N GLY A 37 -5.72 -13.51 9.87
CA GLY A 37 -5.10 -14.04 11.08
C GLY A 37 -4.35 -12.98 11.88
N ARG A 38 -4.86 -11.74 11.88
CA ARG A 38 -4.30 -10.58 12.60
C ARG A 38 -2.90 -10.18 12.16
N THR A 39 -2.67 -10.19 10.86
CA THR A 39 -1.40 -9.77 10.23
C THR A 39 -1.60 -8.58 9.29
N GLY A 40 -0.49 -7.96 8.84
CA GLY A 40 -0.49 -6.96 7.77
C GLY A 40 -1.03 -5.56 8.12
N LEU A 41 -1.40 -5.28 9.38
CA LEU A 41 -1.89 -3.96 9.78
C LEU A 41 -0.75 -2.94 9.87
N MET A 42 -0.99 -1.73 9.36
CA MET A 42 -0.08 -0.60 9.49
C MET A 42 0.02 -0.10 10.94
N ARG A 43 1.12 0.58 11.25
CA ARG A 43 1.32 1.17 12.59
C ARG A 43 0.30 2.29 12.86
N PRO A 44 -0.20 2.44 14.11
CA PRO A 44 -1.33 3.30 14.44
C PRO A 44 -1.06 4.82 14.34
N TYR A 45 0.18 5.23 14.09
CA TYR A 45 0.51 6.63 13.83
C TYR A 45 0.17 7.07 12.40
N ILE A 46 -0.02 6.13 11.46
CA ILE A 46 -0.54 6.42 10.12
C ILE A 46 -2.04 6.62 10.26
N ARG A 47 -2.53 7.82 9.90
CA ARG A 47 -3.92 8.22 10.07
C ARG A 47 -4.49 8.77 8.76
N PRO A 48 -5.81 8.61 8.52
CA PRO A 48 -6.50 9.30 7.43
C PRO A 48 -6.28 10.81 7.50
N ALA A 49 -6.03 11.44 6.35
CA ALA A 49 -5.88 12.90 6.27
C ALA A 49 -7.22 13.64 6.43
N PHE A 50 -8.35 12.98 6.14
CA PHE A 50 -9.70 13.54 6.24
C PHE A 50 -10.73 12.47 6.63
N PRO A 51 -11.88 12.85 7.23
CA PRO A 51 -12.95 11.92 7.58
C PRO A 51 -13.48 11.16 6.36
N GLY A 52 -13.71 9.85 6.52
CA GLY A 52 -14.25 9.00 5.46
C GLY A 52 -13.25 8.54 4.41
N ALA A 53 -11.97 8.95 4.48
CA ALA A 53 -10.96 8.47 3.55
C ALA A 53 -10.78 6.95 3.67
N ARG A 54 -10.99 6.23 2.56
CA ARG A 54 -10.75 4.79 2.41
C ARG A 54 -10.33 4.50 0.98
N ILE A 55 -9.45 3.51 0.82
CA ILE A 55 -9.05 3.00 -0.49
C ILE A 55 -8.68 1.52 -0.36
N CYS A 56 -8.93 0.76 -1.42
CA CYS A 56 -8.45 -0.60 -1.60
C CYS A 56 -7.86 -0.69 -3.01
N GLY A 57 -6.66 -1.26 -3.16
CA GLY A 57 -6.01 -1.31 -4.46
C GLY A 57 -4.59 -1.89 -4.40
N PRO A 58 -4.01 -2.19 -5.56
CA PRO A 58 -2.64 -2.67 -5.65
C PRO A 58 -1.65 -1.58 -5.22
N ALA A 59 -0.65 -1.95 -4.42
CA ALA A 59 0.40 -1.02 -4.00
C ALA A 59 1.38 -0.73 -5.14
N VAL A 60 1.82 0.53 -5.22
CA VAL A 60 3.06 0.96 -5.90
C VAL A 60 3.93 1.54 -4.80
N THR A 61 5.07 0.92 -4.55
CA THR A 61 5.95 1.29 -3.43
C THR A 61 7.04 2.25 -3.90
N VAL A 62 7.32 3.26 -3.08
CA VAL A 62 8.38 4.25 -3.32
C VAL A 62 9.28 4.30 -2.08
N LEU A 63 10.60 4.38 -2.30
CA LEU A 63 11.60 4.62 -1.27
C LEU A 63 12.21 6.02 -1.51
N LEU A 64 12.29 6.83 -0.45
CA LEU A 64 12.72 8.23 -0.53
C LEU A 64 13.85 8.53 0.45
N GLN A 65 14.67 9.50 0.07
CA GLN A 65 15.59 10.16 0.99
C GLN A 65 14.85 11.20 1.85
N PRO A 66 15.33 11.50 3.07
CA PRO A 66 14.74 12.55 3.89
C PRO A 66 14.75 13.91 3.18
N GLY A 67 13.59 14.55 3.09
CA GLY A 67 13.47 15.87 2.46
C GLY A 67 13.46 15.88 0.93
N ASP A 68 13.50 14.72 0.28
CA ASP A 68 13.45 14.58 -1.19
C ASP A 68 12.17 13.84 -1.61
N ASN A 69 11.47 14.39 -2.61
CA ASN A 69 10.23 13.84 -3.17
C ASN A 69 10.38 13.42 -4.64
N TRP A 70 11.59 13.40 -5.22
CA TRP A 70 11.78 13.17 -6.64
C TRP A 70 11.15 11.86 -7.13
N MET A 71 11.32 10.75 -6.39
CA MET A 71 10.74 9.45 -6.78
C MET A 71 9.20 9.38 -6.72
N PHE A 72 8.50 10.44 -6.29
CA PHE A 72 7.04 10.53 -6.50
C PHE A 72 6.66 10.87 -7.93
N HIS A 73 7.57 11.48 -8.69
CA HIS A 73 7.33 12.01 -10.03
C HIS A 73 7.89 11.13 -11.15
N VAL A 74 8.68 10.11 -10.79
CA VAL A 74 9.30 9.15 -11.71
C VAL A 74 8.38 7.95 -11.90
#